data_AF-A0A645GHH2-F1
#
_entry.id   AF-A0A645GHH2-F1
#
_cell.length_a   1.000
_cell.length_b   1.000
_cell.length_c   1.000
_cell.angle_alpha   90.00
_cell.angle_beta   90.00
_cell.angle_gamma   90.00
#
_symmetry.space_group_name_H-M   'P 1'
#
loop_
_entity.id
_entity.type
_entity.pdbx_description
1 polymer ?
#
loop_
_entity_poly.entity_id
_entity_poly.type
_entity_poly.pdbx_seq_one_letter_code
_entity_poly.pdbx_strand_id
1 'polypeptide(L)'
;MNRLCELCLPLVKVGGVFAAMKGADAHRETEEARKAIQTLGGTLNRVHAFELEDIGRRGIVLIDKTAPTPSAYPRAGTRIAKNPL
;
A
#
# COMPACT_ATOMS: atom_id res chain seq x y z
N MET A 1 -6.81 0.14 -0.47
CA MET A 1 -5.32 0.08 -0.48
C MET A 1 -4.69 -0.37 -1.81
N ASN A 2 -5.25 -1.36 -2.53
CA ASN A 2 -4.68 -1.94 -3.77
C ASN A 2 -4.16 -0.95 -4.83
N ARG A 3 -4.94 0.09 -5.16
CA ARG A 3 -4.53 1.10 -6.15
C ARG A 3 -3.28 1.87 -5.72
N LEU A 4 -3.17 2.22 -4.43
CA LEU A 4 -2.01 2.94 -3.91
C LEU A 4 -0.76 2.07 -3.97
N CYS A 5 -0.87 0.78 -3.63
CA CYS A 5 0.25 -0.14 -3.75
C CYS A 5 0.81 -0.14 -5.18
N GLU A 6 -0.06 -0.30 -6.18
CA GLU A 6 0.38 -0.39 -7.58
C GLU A 6 0.97 0.93 -8.11
N LEU A 7 0.46 2.08 -7.65
CA LEU A 7 0.99 3.38 -8.07
C LEU A 7 2.29 3.75 -7.32
N CYS A 8 2.44 3.36 -6.06
CA CYS A 8 3.51 3.85 -5.20
C CYS A 8 4.66 2.87 -5.03
N LEU A 9 4.42 1.57 -4.86
CA LEU A 9 5.49 0.58 -4.64
C LEU A 9 6.51 0.49 -5.78
N PRO A 10 6.17 0.68 -7.07
CA PRO A 10 7.17 0.74 -8.14
C PRO A 10 8.15 1.91 -8.03
N LEU A 11 7.78 2.97 -7.32
CA LEU A 11 8.61 4.16 -7.13
C LEU A 11 9.58 4.01 -5.95
N VAL A 12 9.40 3.00 -5.10
CA VAL A 12 10.23 2.78 -3.91
C VAL A 12 11.39 1.85 -4.27
N LYS A 13 12.62 2.28 -3.97
CA LYS A 13 13.83 1.45 -4.11
C LYS A 13 13.78 0.24 -3.18
N VAL A 14 14.39 -0.87 -3.56
CA VAL A 14 14.58 -2.03 -2.65
C VAL A 14 15.35 -1.59 -1.40
N GLY A 15 14.89 -2.04 -0.23
CA GLY A 15 15.33 -1.57 1.09
C GLY A 15 14.67 -0.26 1.57
N GLY A 16 13.84 0.37 0.74
CA GLY A 16 13.04 1.54 1.11
C GLY A 16 11.72 1.18 1.80
N VAL A 17 10.98 2.19 2.22
CA VAL A 17 9.68 2.05 2.90
C VAL A 17 8.62 2.88 2.20
N PHE A 18 7.45 2.28 1.95
CA PHE A 18 6.24 2.98 1.56
C PHE A 18 5.36 3.20 2.80
N ALA A 19 5.12 4.47 3.14
CA ALA A 19 4.21 4.87 4.21
C ALA A 19 2.91 5.43 3.63
N ALA A 20 1.80 4.69 3.77
CA ALA A 20 0.50 5.10 3.27
C ALA A 20 -0.39 5.61 4.40
N MET A 21 -0.78 6.89 4.36
CA MET A 21 -1.77 7.46 5.28
C MET A 21 -3.18 6.98 4.92
N LYS A 22 -3.93 6.59 5.94
CA LYS A 22 -5.26 5.98 5.84
C LYS A 22 -6.20 6.45 6.94
N GLY A 23 -7.49 6.26 6.69
CA GLY A 23 -8.56 6.51 7.66
C GLY A 23 -8.72 5.38 8.68
N ALA A 24 -9.89 5.31 9.29
CA ALA A 24 -10.22 4.31 10.32
C ALA A 24 -10.07 2.85 9.85
N ASP A 25 -10.30 2.59 8.57
CA ASP A 25 -10.28 1.23 7.99
C ASP A 25 -8.89 0.76 7.54
N ALA A 26 -7.80 1.41 7.99
CA ALA A 26 -6.44 1.11 7.56
C ALA A 26 -6.07 -0.37 7.66
N HIS A 27 -6.45 -1.04 8.76
CA HIS A 27 -6.20 -2.48 8.94
C HIS A 27 -6.95 -3.33 7.91
N ARG A 28 -8.28 -3.14 7.78
CA ARG A 28 -9.11 -3.91 6.85
C ARG A 28 -8.63 -3.74 5.41
N GLU A 29 -8.42 -2.50 4.97
CA GLU A 29 -7.94 -2.22 3.62
C GLU A 29 -6.56 -2.85 3.37
N THR A 30 -5.69 -2.91 4.38
CA THR A 30 -4.35 -3.49 4.25
C THR A 30 -4.41 -5.01 4.11
N GLU A 31 -5.28 -5.68 4.88
CA GLU A 31 -5.49 -7.12 4.75
C GLU A 31 -6.01 -7.50 3.36
N GLU A 32 -7.00 -6.76 2.85
CA GLU A 32 -7.52 -6.93 1.48
C GLU A 32 -6.44 -6.71 0.41
N ALA A 33 -5.40 -5.94 0.72
CA ALA A 33 -4.31 -5.63 -0.19
C ALA A 33 -3.04 -6.44 -0.02
N ARG A 34 -3.04 -7.44 0.87
CA ARG A 34 -1.87 -8.27 1.17
C ARG A 34 -1.27 -8.92 -0.08
N LYS A 35 -2.13 -9.41 -0.98
CA LYS A 35 -1.70 -10.00 -2.26
C LYS A 35 -1.06 -8.96 -3.18
N ALA A 36 -1.65 -7.78 -3.31
CA ALA A 36 -1.10 -6.70 -4.13
C ALA A 36 0.27 -6.24 -3.60
N ILE A 37 0.38 -6.08 -2.27
CA ILE A 37 1.63 -5.72 -1.59
C ILE A 37 2.73 -6.71 -1.96
N GLN A 38 2.49 -8.02 -1.79
CA GLN A 38 3.46 -9.06 -2.14
C GLN A 38 3.79 -9.10 -3.64
N THR A 39 2.77 -9.02 -4.50
CA THR A 39 2.91 -9.03 -5.97
C THR A 39 3.83 -7.90 -6.46
N LEU A 40 3.83 -6.77 -5.75
CA LEU A 40 4.61 -5.58 -6.08
C LEU A 40 5.93 -5.50 -5.31
N GLY A 41 6.39 -6.61 -4.72
CA GLY A 41 7.67 -6.71 -4.01
C GLY A 41 7.70 -5.99 -2.66
N GLY A 42 6.53 -5.75 -2.07
CA GLY A 42 6.38 -5.19 -0.73
C GLY A 42 6.12 -6.26 0.32
N THR A 43 6.49 -5.97 1.57
CA THR A 43 6.14 -6.76 2.76
C THR A 43 5.49 -5.84 3.78
N LEU A 44 4.32 -6.23 4.31
CA LEU A 44 3.67 -5.45 5.36
C LEU A 44 4.53 -5.48 6.63
N ASN A 45 4.97 -4.31 7.09
CA ASN A 45 5.71 -4.16 8.34
C ASN A 45 4.75 -3.94 9.50
N ARG A 46 4.00 -2.84 9.47
CA ARG A 46 3.11 -2.42 10.57
C ARG A 46 1.99 -1.53 10.06
N VAL A 47 0.82 -1.62 10.69
CA VAL A 47 -0.21 -0.59 10.63
C VAL A 47 -0.16 0.19 11.95
N HIS A 48 0.22 1.45 11.90
CA HIS A 48 0.23 2.34 13.06
C HIS A 48 -1.10 3.08 13.13
N ALA A 49 -2.02 2.61 13.97
CA ALA A 49 -3.29 3.27 14.22
C ALA A 49 -3.14 4.31 15.34
N PHE A 50 -3.75 5.49 15.15
CA PHE A 50 -3.78 6.57 16.12
C PHE A 50 -5.07 7.37 15.97
N GLU A 51 -5.35 8.24 16.93
CA GLU A 51 -6.52 9.11 16.95
C GLU A 51 -6.06 10.56 16.88
N LEU A 52 -6.74 11.36 16.05
CA LEU A 52 -6.53 12.80 15.96
C LEU A 52 -7.77 13.51 16.48
N GLU A 53 -7.58 14.53 17.29
CA GLU A 53 -8.64 15.44 17.74
C GLU A 53 -9.39 16.02 16.53
N ASP A 54 -10.72 16.13 16.62
CA ASP A 54 -11.67 16.58 15.58
C ASP A 54 -11.75 15.76 14.28
N ILE A 55 -10.79 14.87 14.04
CA ILE A 55 -10.59 14.17 12.78
C ILE A 55 -10.91 12.67 12.91
N GLY A 56 -10.76 12.12 14.11
CA GLY A 56 -11.01 10.73 14.47
C GLY A 56 -9.86 9.78 14.12
N ARG A 57 -10.15 8.47 14.08
CA ARG A 57 -9.14 7.42 13.87
C ARG A 57 -8.44 7.56 12.51
N ARG A 58 -7.12 7.45 12.54
CA ARG A 58 -6.23 7.42 11.38
C ARG A 58 -5.27 6.24 11.48
N GLY A 59 -4.64 5.92 10.36
CA GLY A 59 -3.64 4.88 10.29
C GLY A 59 -2.52 5.25 9.34
N ILE A 60 -1.29 4.85 9.66
CA ILE A 60 -0.16 4.84 8.72
C ILE A 60 0.23 3.38 8.48
N VAL A 61 0.10 2.93 7.25
CA VAL A 61 0.51 1.59 6.83
C VAL A 61 1.95 1.67 6.34
N LEU A 62 2.85 0.94 7.00
CA LEU A 62 4.25 0.83 6.62
C LEU A 62 4.47 -0.48 5.86
N ILE A 63 4.97 -0.36 4.62
CA ILE A 63 5.31 -1.48 3.75
C ILE A 63 6.77 -1.38 3.38
N ASP A 64 7.55 -2.40 3.73
CA ASP A 64 8.95 -2.49 3.37
C ASP A 64 9.08 -2.98 1.93
N LYS A 65 9.96 -2.36 1.16
CA LYS A 65 10.27 -2.77 -0.21
C LYS A 65 11.35 -3.85 -0.18
N THR A 66 10.95 -5.11 -0.17
CA THR A 66 11.88 -6.24 0.01
C THR A 66 12.35 -6.85 -1.31
N ALA A 67 11.63 -6.62 -2.42
CA ALA A 67 12.01 -7.11 -3.74
C ALA A 67 11.70 -6.09 -4.85
N PRO A 68 12.36 -6.15 -6.02
CA PRO A 68 12.01 -5.33 -7.17
C PRO A 68 10.54 -5.52 -7.58
N THR A 69 9.89 -4.46 -8.05
CA THR A 69 8.58 -4.61 -8.71
C THR A 69 8.77 -5.32 -10.05
N PRO A 70 7.93 -6.32 -10.39
CA PRO A 70 7.92 -6.88 -11.75
C PRO A 70 7.67 -5.81 -12.81
N SER A 71 8.35 -5.91 -13.96
CA SER A 71 8.27 -4.91 -15.05
C SER A 71 6.87 -4.74 -15.66
N ALA A 72 5.96 -5.67 -15.40
CA ALA A 72 4.55 -5.58 -15.81
C ALA A 72 3.74 -4.52 -15.02
N TYR A 73 4.32 -3.90 -14.00
CA TYR A 73 3.68 -2.90 -13.14
C TYR A 73 4.44 -1.57 -13.16
N PRO A 74 3.74 -0.43 -13.00
CA PRO A 74 2.28 -0.30 -12.86
C PRO A 74 1.56 -0.64 -14.17
N ARG A 75 0.37 -1.23 -14.08
CA ARG A 75 -0.49 -1.44 -15.25
C ARG A 75 -1.05 -0.09 -15.71
N ALA A 76 -1.64 -0.05 -16.90
CA ALA A 76 -2.33 1.13 -17.39
C ALA A 76 -3.39 1.63 -16.37
N GLY A 77 -3.47 2.95 -16.17
CA GLY A 77 -4.31 3.55 -15.12
C GLY A 77 -5.79 3.14 -15.17
N THR A 78 -6.33 2.90 -16.38
CA THR A 78 -7.69 2.38 -16.57
C THR A 78 -7.88 0.99 -15.94
N ARG A 79 -6.86 0.12 -16.02
CA ARG A 79 -6.87 -1.22 -15.42
C ARG A 79 -6.70 -1.16 -13.90
N ILE A 80 -5.86 -0.26 -13.39
CA ILE A 80 -5.71 0.00 -11.94
C ILE A 80 -7.06 0.45 -11.35
N ALA A 81 -7.78 1.32 -12.06
CA ALA A 81 -9.08 1.81 -11.61
C ALA A 81 -10.16 0.71 -11.68
N LYS A 82 -10.31 0.04 -12.82
CA LYS A 82 -11.41 -0.92 -13.05
C LYS A 82 -11.21 -2.27 -12.37
N ASN A 83 -9.98 -2.74 -12.27
CA ASN A 83 -9.65 -4.04 -11.67
C ASN A 83 -8.39 -3.94 -10.80
N PRO A 84 -8.52 -3.35 -9.60
CA PRO A 84 -7.42 -3.31 -8.63
C PRO A 84 -6.89 -4.72 -8.34
N LEU A 85 -5.59 -4.81 -8.03
CA LEU A 85 -4.99 -6.06 -7.58
C LEU A 85 -5.63 -6.61 -6.30
#